data_AF-A0AAW6KJY0-F1
#
_entry.id   AF-A0AAW6KJY0-F1
#
_cell.length_a   1.000
_cell.length_b   1.000
_cell.length_c   1.000
_cell.angle_alpha   90.00
_cell.angle_beta   90.00
_cell.angle_gamma   90.00
#
_symmetry.space_group_name_H-M   'P 1'
#
loop_
_entity.id
_entity.type
_entity.pdbx_description
1 polymer ?
#
loop_
_entity_poly.entity_id
_entity_poly.type
_entity_poly.pdbx_seq_one_letter_code
_entity_poly.pdbx_strand_id
1 'polypeptide(L)'
;TYGVIVYQEQIMMIASRMAGFRLGEADLLRRAVGKKNKEILDTERNHFISGCLKKGYSVQAANEVYDLIVKFANYGFNRSHAVAY
;
A
#
# COMPACT_ATOMS: atom_id res chain seq x y z
N THR A 1 -14.77 -1.34 -10.25
CA THR A 1 -14.37 -0.50 -9.09
C THR A 1 -13.41 0.55 -9.60
N TYR A 2 -13.76 1.83 -9.55
CA TYR A 2 -13.13 2.95 -10.28
C TYR A 2 -11.67 3.29 -9.88
N GLY A 3 -10.76 2.32 -9.77
CA GLY A 3 -9.33 2.57 -9.49
C GLY A 3 -9.01 3.17 -8.11
N VAL A 4 -10.00 3.28 -7.22
CA VAL A 4 -9.82 3.79 -5.85
C VAL A 4 -9.54 2.61 -4.90
N ILE A 5 -8.44 2.66 -4.15
CA ILE A 5 -8.12 1.72 -3.06
C ILE A 5 -8.94 2.15 -1.84
N VAL A 6 -10.09 1.51 -1.62
CA VAL A 6 -11.03 1.89 -0.56
C VAL A 6 -10.80 1.07 0.72
N TYR A 7 -10.17 -0.10 0.62
CA TYR A 7 -10.11 -1.06 1.73
C TYR A 7 -8.69 -1.47 2.11
N GLN A 8 -8.45 -1.66 3.41
CA GLN A 8 -7.16 -2.10 3.94
C GLN A 8 -6.72 -3.46 3.39
N GLU A 9 -7.68 -4.33 3.07
CA GLU A 9 -7.43 -5.64 2.44
C GLU A 9 -6.87 -5.50 1.02
N GLN A 10 -7.20 -4.42 0.32
CA GLN A 10 -6.66 -4.15 -1.01
C GLN A 10 -5.17 -3.81 -0.96
N ILE A 11 -4.69 -3.15 0.10
CA ILE A 11 -3.25 -2.90 0.31
C ILE A 11 -2.50 -4.22 0.39
N MET A 12 -3.01 -5.16 1.17
CA MET A 12 -2.37 -6.48 1.33
C MET A 12 -2.38 -7.26 0.01
N MET A 13 -3.49 -7.25 -0.71
CA MET A 13 -3.58 -7.91 -2.02
C MET A 13 -2.64 -7.30 -3.07
N ILE A 14 -2.53 -5.97 -3.12
CA ILE A 14 -1.63 -5.27 -4.06
C ILE A 14 -0.17 -5.62 -3.72
N ALA A 15 0.22 -5.52 -2.45
CA ALA A 15 1.57 -5.89 -2.00
C ALA A 15 1.92 -7.34 -2.35
N SER A 16 1.01 -8.28 -2.10
CA SER A 16 1.24 -9.69 -2.43
C SER A 16 1.32 -9.93 -3.95
N ARG A 17 0.39 -9.36 -4.73
CA ARG A 17 0.32 -9.57 -6.18
C ARG A 17 1.45 -8.87 -6.94
N MET A 18 1.73 -7.60 -6.62
CA MET A 18 2.71 -6.79 -7.35
C MET A 18 4.13 -6.97 -6.82
N ALA A 19 4.33 -7.00 -5.50
CA ALA A 19 5.67 -7.14 -4.91
C ALA A 19 6.00 -8.56 -4.45
N GLY A 20 5.02 -9.46 -4.38
CA GLY A 20 5.27 -10.83 -3.90
C GLY A 20 5.34 -10.94 -2.38
N PHE A 21 4.81 -9.95 -1.65
CA PHE A 21 4.78 -9.98 -0.19
C PHE A 21 4.00 -11.19 0.32
N ARG A 22 4.55 -11.83 1.35
CA ARG A 22 3.86 -12.81 2.18
C ARG A 22 2.79 -12.11 3.01
N LEU A 23 1.82 -12.89 3.49
CA LEU A 23 0.70 -12.35 4.29
C LEU A 23 1.17 -11.52 5.49
N GLY A 24 2.24 -11.92 6.17
CA GLY A 24 2.81 -11.18 7.30
C GLY A 24 3.45 -9.84 6.90
N GLU A 25 4.19 -9.81 5.78
CA GLU A 25 4.82 -8.60 5.25
C GLU A 25 3.76 -7.61 4.76
N ALA A 26 2.73 -8.13 4.08
CA ALA A 26 1.58 -7.37 3.63
C ALA A 26 0.80 -6.73 4.80
N ASP A 27 0.60 -7.46 5.91
CA ASP A 27 -0.03 -6.89 7.11
C ASP A 27 0.87 -5.86 7.80
N LEU A 28 2.19 -6.05 7.79
CA LEU A 28 3.14 -5.06 8.31
C LEU A 28 3.06 -3.74 7.54
N LEU A 29 3.04 -3.81 6.20
CA LEU A 29 2.81 -2.64 5.35
C LEU A 29 1.47 -1.96 5.65
N ARG A 30 0.38 -2.74 5.74
CA ARG A 30 -0.96 -2.21 6.08
C ARG A 30 -0.95 -1.45 7.43
N ARG A 31 -0.29 -2.00 8.45
CA ARG A 31 -0.15 -1.37 9.77
C ARG A 31 0.71 -0.11 9.72
N ALA A 32 1.83 -0.13 8.98
CA ALA A 32 2.73 0.99 8.82
C ALA A 32 2.02 2.18 8.12
N VAL A 33 1.25 1.87 7.08
CA VAL A 33 0.36 2.81 6.38
C VAL A 33 -0.63 3.41 7.39
N GLY A 34 -1.39 2.58 8.12
CA GLY A 34 -2.36 3.06 9.11
C GLY A 34 -1.77 3.93 10.24
N LYS A 35 -0.55 3.63 10.70
CA LYS A 35 0.15 4.41 11.73
C LYS A 35 0.97 5.59 11.20
N LYS A 36 1.05 5.77 9.87
CA LYS A 36 1.90 6.77 9.20
C LYS A 36 3.37 6.70 9.66
N ASN A 37 3.88 5.50 9.94
CA ASN A 37 5.25 5.32 10.40
C ASN A 37 6.22 5.43 9.21
N LYS A 38 6.83 6.61 9.04
CA LYS A 38 7.71 6.92 7.90
C LYS A 38 8.90 5.98 7.76
N GLU A 39 9.57 5.65 8.87
CA GLU A 39 10.78 4.79 8.83
C GLU A 39 10.47 3.39 8.26
N ILE A 40 9.36 2.81 8.71
CA ILE A 40 8.90 1.51 8.19
C ILE A 40 8.43 1.65 6.74
N LEU A 41 7.70 2.72 6.41
CA LEU A 41 7.22 2.94 5.04
C LEU A 41 8.35 3.14 4.03
N ASP A 42 9.45 3.78 4.40
CA ASP A 42 10.61 3.96 3.52
C ASP A 42 11.38 2.64 3.35
N THR A 43 11.46 1.84 4.42
CA THR A 43 12.07 0.50 4.37
C THR A 43 11.25 -0.43 3.47
N GLU A 44 9.94 -0.49 3.67
CA GLU A 44 9.03 -1.33 2.88
C GLU A 44 8.88 -0.85 1.45
N ARG A 45 9.12 0.44 1.15
CA ARG A 45 9.16 0.95 -0.23
C ARG A 45 10.21 0.22 -1.05
N ASN A 46 11.44 0.15 -0.54
CA ASN A 46 12.54 -0.52 -1.24
C ASN A 46 12.26 -2.00 -1.45
N HIS A 47 11.65 -2.65 -0.46
CA HIS A 47 11.25 -4.04 -0.54
C HIS A 47 10.15 -4.25 -1.60
N PHE A 48 9.13 -3.39 -1.60
CA PHE A 48 8.03 -3.40 -2.56
C PHE A 48 8.53 -3.22 -4.00
N ILE A 49 9.36 -2.21 -4.24
CA ILE A 49 9.93 -1.93 -5.57
C ILE A 49 10.79 -3.10 -6.03
N SER A 50 11.66 -3.63 -5.17
CA SER A 50 12.51 -4.78 -5.52
C SER A 50 11.67 -6.01 -5.89
N GLY A 51 10.58 -6.25 -5.16
CA GLY A 51 9.62 -7.31 -5.46
C GLY A 51 8.90 -7.10 -6.80
N CYS A 52 8.48 -5.86 -7.08
CA CYS A 52 7.85 -5.49 -8.34
C CYS A 52 8.79 -5.67 -9.54
N LEU A 53 10.06 -5.27 -9.40
CA LEU A 53 11.07 -5.46 -10.43
C LEU A 53 11.29 -6.94 -10.76
N LYS A 54 11.35 -7.80 -9.73
CA LYS A 54 11.44 -9.27 -9.92
C LYS A 54 10.24 -9.86 -10.65
N LYS A 55 9.08 -9.21 -10.58
CA LYS A 55 7.86 -9.60 -11.30
C LYS A 55 7.72 -8.93 -12.68
N GLY A 56 8.70 -8.15 -13.11
CA GLY A 56 8.73 -7.51 -14.43
C GLY A 56 8.03 -6.16 -14.52
N TYR A 57 7.67 -5.54 -13.39
CA TYR A 57 7.15 -4.16 -13.37
C TYR A 57 8.29 -3.14 -13.44
N SER A 58 8.02 -1.98 -14.04
CA SER A 58 8.99 -0.88 -14.05
C SER A 58 9.11 -0.20 -12.68
N VAL A 59 10.27 0.42 -12.43
CA VAL A 59 10.50 1.21 -11.21
C VAL A 59 9.49 2.35 -11.11
N GLN A 60 9.12 2.99 -12.23
CA GLN A 60 8.14 4.07 -12.21
C GLN A 60 6.77 3.56 -11.75
N ALA A 61 6.26 2.49 -12.35
CA ALA A 61 4.95 1.94 -12.00
C ALA A 61 4.92 1.44 -10.55
N ALA A 62 6.00 0.82 -10.07
CA ALA A 62 6.10 0.37 -8.68
C ALA A 62 6.05 1.55 -7.69
N ASN A 63 6.78 2.65 -7.99
CA ASN A 63 6.74 3.84 -7.15
C ASN A 63 5.36 4.50 -7.16
N GLU A 64 4.73 4.66 -8.33
CA GLU A 64 3.39 5.25 -8.44
C GLU A 64 2.36 4.47 -7.61
N VAL A 65 2.37 3.14 -7.69
CA VAL A 65 1.46 2.29 -6.92
C VAL A 65 1.75 2.40 -5.43
N TYR A 66 3.01 2.43 -5.02
CA TYR A 66 3.39 2.59 -3.62
C TYR A 66 2.96 3.96 -3.07
N ASP A 67 3.14 5.02 -3.85
CA ASP A 67 2.68 6.36 -3.52
C ASP A 67 1.17 6.42 -3.37
N LEU A 68 0.42 5.71 -4.21
CA LEU A 68 -1.02 5.56 -4.05
C LEU A 68 -1.34 4.90 -2.71
N ILE A 69 -0.75 3.75 -2.39
CA ILE A 69 -0.94 3.04 -1.10
C ILE A 69 -0.69 3.97 0.10
N VAL A 70 0.41 4.74 0.08
CA VAL A 70 0.75 5.67 1.17
C VAL A 70 -0.21 6.87 1.20
N LYS A 71 -0.63 7.40 0.05
CA LYS A 71 -1.65 8.46 -0.01
C LYS A 71 -2.99 7.98 0.56
N PHE A 72 -3.35 6.71 0.39
CA PHE A 72 -4.56 6.14 0.99
C PHE A 72 -4.55 6.13 2.53
N ALA A 73 -3.39 6.09 3.19
CA ALA A 73 -3.34 6.31 4.64
C ALA A 73 -3.78 7.72 5.07
N ASN A 74 -3.64 8.70 4.19
CA ASN A 74 -4.09 10.06 4.46
C ASN A 74 -5.57 10.24 4.14
N TYR A 75 -6.11 9.51 3.16
CA TYR A 75 -7.54 9.49 2.81
C TYR A 75 -8.35 8.42 3.55
N GLY A 76 -7.71 7.60 4.38
CA GLY A 76 -8.31 6.56 5.22
C GLY A 76 -9.19 7.18 6.29
N PHE A 77 -10.30 7.74 5.84
CA PHE A 77 -11.38 8.30 6.60
C PHE A 77 -11.80 7.27 7.65
N ASN A 78 -11.76 7.68 8.91
CA ASN A 78 -12.38 6.93 9.98
C ASN A 78 -13.86 6.76 9.59
N ARG A 79 -14.34 5.52 9.47
CA ARG A 79 -15.72 5.20 9.03
C ARG A 79 -16.79 5.94 9.84
N SER A 80 -16.42 6.47 11.01
CA SER A 80 -17.23 7.29 11.91
C SER A 80 -17.64 8.67 11.37
N HIS A 81 -17.04 9.17 10.28
CA HIS A 81 -17.40 10.49 9.71
C HIS A 81 -18.01 10.43 8.31
N ALA A 82 -18.08 9.25 7.65
CA ALA A 82 -18.53 9.12 6.26
C ALA A 82 -20.06 9.02 6.11
N VAL A 83 -20.82 9.38 7.16
CA VAL A 83 -22.27 9.62 7.11
C VAL A 83 -22.49 11.11 7.35
N ALA A 84 -22.02 11.95 6.42
CA ALA A 84 -22.47 13.32 6.16
C ALA A 84 -21.51 14.02 5.17
N TYR A 85 -21.61 13.71 3.87
CA TYR A 85 -21.88 14.70 2.82
C TYR A 85 -21.95 14.00 1.45
#